data_AF-A0A6I9MT03-F1
#
_entry.id   AF-A0A6I9MT03-F1
#
_cell.length_a   1.000
_cell.length_b   1.000
_cell.length_c   1.000
_cell.angle_alpha   90.00
_cell.angle_beta   90.00
_cell.angle_gamma   90.00
#
_symmetry.space_group_name_H-M   'P 1'
#
loop_
_entity.id
_entity.type
_entity.pdbx_description
1 polymer ?
#
loop_
_entity_poly.entity_id
_entity_poly.type
_entity_poly.pdbx_seq_one_letter_code
_entity_poly.pdbx_strand_id
1 'polypeptide(L)'
;MSVNLPRAVVIAISLVTGLYLLVNVSYLTVMTPKELMSSSAVAVTWGNKVLGSWGWTMSVAAALSAFGSLNGTFFSGGRVCFVAAREGHLPDILAMAHVRRLTPSPALIFTTVVSLLVLIPGDFQSIVNFFSFTAWFFYGITLSGLVYLKIKKPELPRPYKVRITHIQS
;
A
#
# COMPACT_ATOMS: atom_id res chain seq x y z
N MET A 1 -3.24 1.88 25.72
CA MET A 1 -3.04 1.48 24.30
C MET A 1 -2.66 2.65 23.37
N SER A 2 -3.00 3.91 23.70
CA SER A 2 -2.82 5.09 22.83
C SER A 2 -1.37 5.57 22.61
N VAL A 3 -0.45 5.33 23.54
CA VAL A 3 0.97 5.77 23.43
C VAL A 3 1.87 4.80 22.67
N ASN A 4 1.48 3.53 22.59
CA ASN A 4 2.28 2.50 21.90
C ASN A 4 2.17 2.63 20.38
N LEU A 5 0.99 3.03 19.90
CA LEU A 5 0.70 3.18 18.48
C LEU A 5 1.59 4.24 17.79
N PRO A 6 1.75 5.49 18.29
CA PRO A 6 2.65 6.46 17.67
C PRO A 6 4.12 6.07 17.76
N ARG A 7 4.56 5.47 18.88
CA ARG A 7 5.94 4.99 19.03
C ARG A 7 6.25 3.87 18.03
N ALA A 8 5.32 2.93 17.86
CA ALA A 8 5.45 1.85 16.88
C ALA A 8 5.56 2.40 15.45
N VAL A 9 4.74 3.40 15.09
CA VAL A 9 4.79 4.03 13.76
C VAL A 9 6.15 4.72 13.51
N VAL A 10 6.67 5.48 14.47
CA VAL A 10 7.97 6.15 14.33
C VAL A 10 9.12 5.16 14.16
N ILE A 11 9.14 4.09 14.97
CA ILE A 11 10.16 3.05 14.88
C ILE A 11 10.05 2.31 13.53
N ALA A 12 8.84 1.95 13.11
CA ALA A 12 8.61 1.23 11.87
C ALA A 12 9.03 2.06 10.64
N ILE A 13 8.63 3.32 10.55
CA ILE A 13 8.99 4.20 9.43
C ILE A 13 10.50 4.39 9.33
N SER A 14 11.18 4.65 10.45
CA SER A 14 12.64 4.83 10.47
C SER A 14 13.38 3.56 10.06
N LEU A 15 12.94 2.39 10.57
CA LEU A 15 13.53 1.11 10.24
C LEU A 15 13.35 0.77 8.75
N VAL A 16 12.13 0.93 8.23
CA VAL A 16 11.83 0.71 6.81
C VAL A 16 12.69 1.63 5.94
N THR A 17 12.77 2.92 6.28
CA THR A 17 13.62 3.89 5.54
C THR A 17 15.08 3.45 5.54
N GLY A 18 15.62 3.01 6.68
CA GLY A 18 17.00 2.51 6.76
C GLY A 18 17.24 1.28 5.89
N LEU A 19 16.29 0.33 5.86
CA LEU A 19 16.37 -0.85 5.00
C LEU A 19 16.32 -0.48 3.51
N TYR A 20 15.44 0.45 3.11
CA TYR A 20 15.38 0.93 1.73
C TYR A 20 16.71 1.57 1.30
N LEU A 21 17.35 2.36 2.16
CA LEU A 21 18.66 2.95 1.87
C LEU A 21 19.73 1.86 1.74
N LEU A 22 19.76 0.88 2.64
CA LEU A 22 20.71 -0.24 2.59
C LEU A 22 20.59 -1.04 1.29
N VAL A 23 19.36 -1.32 0.84
CA VAL A 23 19.10 -2.02 -0.42
C VAL A 23 19.59 -1.21 -1.62
N ASN A 24 19.33 0.10 -1.66
CA ASN A 24 19.82 0.96 -2.73
C ASN A 24 21.36 1.01 -2.77
N VAL A 25 22.02 1.09 -1.61
CA VAL A 25 23.48 0.99 -1.53
C VAL A 25 23.97 -0.36 -2.08
N SER A 26 23.32 -1.47 -1.70
CA SER A 26 23.67 -2.80 -2.19
C SER A 26 23.51 -2.96 -3.72
N TYR A 27 22.53 -2.30 -4.32
CA TYR A 27 22.37 -2.30 -5.78
C TYR A 27 23.46 -1.51 -6.48
N LEU A 28 23.81 -0.33 -5.96
CA LEU A 28 24.83 0.54 -6.57
C LEU A 28 26.26 -0.01 -6.42
N THR A 29 26.55 -0.86 -5.45
CA THR A 29 27.88 -1.50 -5.34
C THR A 29 28.09 -2.62 -6.37
N VAL A 30 27.01 -3.26 -6.84
CA VAL A 30 27.08 -4.42 -7.75
C VAL A 30 26.78 -4.05 -9.20
N MET A 31 25.96 -3.02 -9.43
CA MET A 31 25.46 -2.64 -10.76
C MET A 31 25.79 -1.18 -11.08
N THR A 32 26.08 -0.91 -12.36
CA THR A 32 26.23 0.48 -12.82
C THR A 32 24.86 1.16 -12.95
N PRO A 33 24.76 2.50 -12.81
CA PRO A 33 23.48 3.21 -12.95
C PRO A 33 22.78 2.96 -14.29
N LYS A 34 23.54 2.74 -15.36
CA LYS A 34 23.01 2.43 -16.69
C LYS A 34 22.32 1.06 -16.73
N GLU A 35 22.90 0.05 -16.09
CA GLU A 35 22.30 -1.29 -15.97
C GLU A 35 21.07 -1.30 -15.06
N LEU A 36 21.04 -0.41 -14.05
CA LEU A 36 19.90 -0.26 -13.15
C LEU A 36 18.67 0.27 -13.90
N MET A 37 18.88 1.26 -14.78
CA MET A 37 17.81 1.88 -15.57
C MET A 37 17.31 0.98 -16.71
N SER A 38 18.17 0.11 -17.26
CA SER A 38 17.77 -0.81 -18.33
C SER A 38 17.11 -2.09 -17.83
N SER A 39 17.25 -2.42 -16.54
CA SER A 39 16.70 -3.65 -15.95
C SER A 39 15.27 -3.44 -15.46
N SER A 40 14.31 -4.19 -16.04
CA SER A 40 12.93 -4.22 -15.55
C SER A 40 12.78 -4.89 -14.16
N ALA A 41 13.71 -5.79 -13.81
CA ALA A 41 13.72 -6.52 -12.55
C ALA A 41 15.09 -6.43 -11.84
N VAL A 42 15.40 -5.24 -11.32
CA VAL A 42 16.68 -4.91 -10.63
C VAL A 42 17.10 -5.96 -9.60
N ALA A 43 16.16 -6.43 -8.78
CA ALA A 43 16.41 -7.42 -7.73
C ALA A 43 16.91 -8.78 -8.29
N VAL A 44 16.37 -9.22 -9.43
CA VAL A 44 16.75 -10.49 -10.08
C VAL A 44 18.10 -10.34 -10.77
N THR A 45 18.35 -9.20 -11.43
CA THR A 45 19.67 -8.91 -12.04
C THR A 45 20.77 -8.87 -10.98
N TRP A 46 20.50 -8.27 -9.83
CA TRP A 46 21.41 -8.30 -8.68
C TRP A 46 21.64 -9.74 -8.18
N GLY A 47 20.57 -10.52 -8.02
CA GLY A 47 20.66 -11.91 -7.57
C GLY A 47 21.50 -12.79 -8.50
N ASN A 48 21.35 -12.63 -9.81
CA ASN A 48 22.15 -13.37 -10.79
C ASN A 48 23.64 -12.99 -10.75
N LYS A 49 23.97 -11.72 -10.49
CA LYS A 49 25.36 -11.25 -10.39
C LYS A 49 26.05 -11.66 -9.08
N VAL A 50 25.33 -11.66 -7.95
CA VAL A 50 25.90 -11.96 -6.62
C VAL A 50 25.88 -13.45 -6.29
N LEU A 51 24.76 -14.13 -6.54
CA LEU A 51 24.53 -15.51 -6.12
C LEU A 51 24.91 -16.53 -7.21
N GLY A 52 25.18 -16.07 -8.44
CA GLY A 52 25.53 -16.92 -9.58
C GLY A 52 24.50 -18.02 -9.80
N SER A 53 24.89 -19.27 -9.56
CA SER A 53 24.04 -20.47 -9.71
C SER A 53 22.78 -20.46 -8.84
N TRP A 54 22.78 -19.72 -7.72
CA TRP A 54 21.62 -19.61 -6.81
C TRP A 54 20.69 -18.41 -7.11
N GLY A 55 20.89 -17.71 -8.24
CA GLY A 55 20.08 -16.54 -8.61
C GLY A 55 18.57 -16.79 -8.71
N TRP A 56 18.14 -18.02 -8.98
CA TRP A 56 16.73 -18.41 -9.03
C TRP A 56 16.00 -18.19 -7.70
N THR A 57 16.70 -18.30 -6.56
CA THR A 57 16.12 -18.09 -5.23
C THR A 57 15.58 -16.68 -5.04
N MET A 58 16.24 -15.68 -5.63
CA MET A 58 15.79 -14.28 -5.56
C MET A 58 14.48 -14.06 -6.31
N SER A 59 14.32 -14.74 -7.45
CA SER A 59 13.06 -14.70 -8.22
C SER A 59 11.92 -15.36 -7.45
N VAL A 60 12.16 -16.50 -6.81
CA VAL A 60 11.17 -17.19 -5.97
C VAL A 60 10.79 -16.34 -4.76
N ALA A 61 11.76 -15.74 -4.08
CA ALA A 61 11.52 -14.85 -2.94
C ALA A 61 10.69 -13.62 -3.34
N ALA A 62 11.02 -12.99 -4.48
CA ALA A 62 10.26 -11.87 -5.02
C ALA A 62 8.83 -12.26 -5.39
N ALA A 63 8.64 -13.41 -6.05
CA ALA A 63 7.32 -13.93 -6.40
C ALA A 63 6.48 -14.23 -5.16
N LEU A 64 7.06 -14.86 -4.13
CA LEU A 64 6.36 -15.16 -2.87
C LEU A 64 5.96 -13.88 -2.11
N SER A 65 6.85 -12.87 -2.10
CA SER A 65 6.58 -11.57 -1.49
C SER A 65 5.45 -10.81 -2.22
N ALA A 66 5.47 -10.80 -3.55
CA ALA A 66 4.41 -10.22 -4.36
C ALA A 66 3.08 -10.95 -4.13
N PHE A 67 3.10 -12.30 -4.09
CA PHE A 67 1.92 -13.10 -3.81
C PHE A 67 1.34 -12.83 -2.42
N GLY A 68 2.17 -12.74 -1.38
CA GLY A 68 1.74 -12.39 -0.03
C GLY A 68 1.13 -10.98 0.05
N SER A 69 1.74 -10.01 -0.63
CA SER A 69 1.24 -8.63 -0.71
C SER A 69 -0.11 -8.55 -1.43
N LEU A 70 -0.28 -9.31 -2.53
CA LEU A 70 -1.55 -9.43 -3.24
C LEU A 70 -2.63 -10.03 -2.35
N ASN A 71 -2.34 -11.15 -1.68
CA ASN A 71 -3.29 -11.82 -0.81
C ASN A 71 -3.78 -10.91 0.34
N GLY A 72 -2.87 -10.16 0.97
CA GLY A 72 -3.22 -9.15 1.98
C GLY A 72 -4.13 -8.04 1.42
N THR A 73 -3.81 -7.55 0.22
CA THR A 73 -4.62 -6.52 -0.46
C THR A 73 -6.01 -7.04 -0.82
N PHE A 74 -6.13 -8.29 -1.27
CA PHE A 74 -7.43 -8.93 -1.56
C PHE A 74 -8.33 -8.95 -0.31
N PHE A 75 -7.80 -9.34 0.85
CA PHE A 75 -8.56 -9.35 2.09
C PHE A 75 -8.97 -7.96 2.56
N SER A 76 -8.07 -6.97 2.44
CA SER A 76 -8.37 -5.58 2.80
C SER A 76 -9.44 -4.98 1.88
N GLY A 77 -9.29 -5.14 0.56
CA GLY A 77 -10.23 -4.64 -0.44
C GLY A 77 -11.63 -5.21 -0.27
N GLY A 78 -11.74 -6.52 0.01
CA GLY A 78 -13.04 -7.16 0.28
C GLY A 78 -13.77 -6.55 1.49
N ARG A 79 -13.05 -6.15 2.55
CA ARG A 79 -13.64 -5.48 3.71
C ARG A 79 -14.13 -4.07 3.39
N VAL A 80 -13.36 -3.31 2.62
CA VAL A 80 -13.75 -1.94 2.22
C VAL A 80 -15.01 -1.98 1.36
N CYS A 81 -15.07 -2.85 0.34
CA CYS A 81 -16.24 -3.00 -0.51
C CYS A 81 -17.48 -3.48 0.28
N PHE A 82 -17.30 -4.40 1.24
CA PHE A 82 -18.39 -4.87 2.10
C PHE A 82 -18.98 -3.73 2.96
N VAL A 83 -18.13 -2.91 3.58
CA VAL A 83 -18.59 -1.75 4.37
C VAL A 83 -19.23 -0.70 3.48
N ALA A 84 -18.64 -0.40 2.33
CA ALA A 84 -19.20 0.57 1.38
C ALA A 84 -20.58 0.15 0.84
N ALA A 85 -20.80 -1.15 0.62
CA ALA A 85 -22.12 -1.67 0.24
C ALA A 85 -23.12 -1.60 1.42
N ARG A 86 -22.67 -1.82 2.66
CA ARG A 86 -23.52 -1.70 3.85
C ARG A 86 -23.97 -0.26 4.14
N GLU A 87 -23.15 0.73 3.81
CA GLU A 87 -23.48 2.16 3.90
C GLU A 87 -24.32 2.65 2.68
N GLY A 88 -24.72 1.75 1.78
CA GLY A 88 -25.58 2.06 0.63
C GLY A 88 -24.88 2.73 -0.56
N HIS A 89 -23.54 2.80 -0.57
CA HIS A 89 -22.77 3.40 -1.66
C HIS A 89 -22.52 2.44 -2.85
N LEU A 90 -22.75 1.14 -2.67
CA LEU A 90 -22.60 0.09 -3.67
C LEU A 90 -23.86 -0.79 -3.65
N PRO A 91 -24.25 -1.42 -4.78
CA PRO A 91 -25.44 -2.27 -4.84
C PRO A 91 -25.40 -3.39 -3.81
N ASP A 92 -26.54 -3.66 -3.15
CA ASP A 92 -26.68 -4.58 -2.01
C ASP A 92 -26.16 -6.01 -2.26
N ILE A 93 -26.07 -6.41 -3.52
CA ILE A 93 -25.51 -7.69 -3.96
C ILE A 93 -24.03 -7.82 -3.53
N LEU A 94 -23.31 -6.71 -3.40
CA LEU A 94 -21.91 -6.66 -2.93
C LEU A 94 -21.81 -6.67 -1.39
N ALA A 95 -22.87 -6.32 -0.66
CA ALA A 95 -22.97 -6.44 0.79
C ALA A 95 -23.31 -7.88 1.23
N MET A 96 -23.63 -8.78 0.30
CA MET A 96 -24.04 -10.13 0.62
C MET A 96 -22.83 -10.99 1.01
N ALA A 97 -22.57 -11.06 2.33
CA ALA A 97 -21.59 -11.98 2.90
C ALA A 97 -22.14 -13.41 2.89
N HIS A 98 -21.32 -14.36 2.44
CA HIS A 98 -21.73 -15.76 2.38
C HIS A 98 -21.97 -16.32 3.80
N VAL A 99 -23.20 -16.74 4.11
CA VAL A 99 -23.66 -17.10 5.47
C VAL A 99 -22.85 -18.21 6.15
N ARG A 100 -22.27 -19.15 5.38
CA ARG A 100 -21.46 -20.26 5.94
C ARG A 100 -19.96 -19.99 6.06
N ARG A 101 -19.39 -19.12 5.21
CA ARG A 101 -17.94 -18.90 5.14
C ARG A 101 -17.53 -17.51 5.61
N LEU A 102 -18.50 -16.62 5.88
CA LEU A 102 -18.29 -15.22 6.28
C LEU A 102 -17.37 -14.45 5.29
N THR A 103 -17.24 -14.96 4.07
CA THR A 103 -16.44 -14.34 3.01
C THR A 103 -17.35 -13.51 2.10
N PRO A 104 -17.00 -12.25 1.81
CA PRO A 104 -17.74 -11.43 0.86
C PRO A 104 -17.35 -11.83 -0.58
N SER A 105 -17.84 -12.99 -1.03
CA SER A 105 -17.50 -13.55 -2.35
C SER A 105 -17.84 -12.63 -3.53
N PRO A 106 -18.99 -11.93 -3.58
CA PRO A 106 -19.30 -11.03 -4.70
C PRO A 106 -18.38 -9.80 -4.73
N ALA A 107 -18.05 -9.25 -3.56
CA ALA A 107 -17.14 -8.11 -3.45
C ALA A 107 -15.73 -8.45 -3.93
N LEU A 108 -15.23 -9.65 -3.62
CA LEU A 108 -13.92 -10.12 -4.08
C LEU A 108 -13.88 -10.34 -5.59
N ILE A 109 -14.95 -10.89 -6.18
CA ILE A 109 -15.03 -11.07 -7.64
C ILE A 109 -15.03 -9.69 -8.31
N PHE A 110 -15.81 -8.74 -7.79
CA PHE A 110 -15.84 -7.38 -8.32
C PHE A 110 -14.49 -6.67 -8.25
N THR A 111 -13.79 -6.73 -7.10
CA THR A 111 -12.45 -6.14 -6.99
C THR A 111 -11.44 -6.81 -7.93
N THR A 112 -11.56 -8.12 -8.15
CA THR A 112 -10.72 -8.85 -9.11
C THR A 112 -10.98 -8.41 -10.55
N VAL A 113 -12.25 -8.30 -10.94
CA VAL A 113 -12.64 -7.84 -12.29
C VAL A 113 -12.16 -6.41 -12.54
N VAL A 114 -12.35 -5.50 -11.59
CA VAL A 114 -11.85 -4.12 -11.70
C VAL A 114 -10.33 -4.10 -11.82
N SER A 115 -9.62 -4.90 -11.02
CA SER A 115 -8.15 -5.00 -11.11
C SER A 115 -7.69 -5.52 -12.47
N LEU A 116 -8.40 -6.49 -13.05
CA LEU A 116 -8.11 -6.99 -14.40
C LEU A 116 -8.35 -5.92 -15.47
N LEU A 117 -9.43 -5.14 -15.36
CA LEU A 117 -9.72 -4.04 -16.28
C LEU A 117 -8.65 -2.95 -16.25
N VAL A 118 -8.16 -2.59 -15.06
CA VAL A 118 -7.08 -1.61 -14.87
C VAL A 118 -5.73 -2.12 -15.40
N LEU A 119 -5.59 -3.43 -15.61
CA LEU A 119 -4.38 -4.03 -16.17
C LEU A 119 -4.32 -3.95 -17.71
N ILE A 120 -5.47 -3.81 -18.39
CA ILE A 120 -5.58 -3.79 -19.87
C ILE A 120 -4.78 -2.66 -20.54
N PRO A 121 -4.70 -1.43 -19.99
CA PRO A 121 -3.87 -0.34 -20.55
C PRO A 121 -2.36 -0.65 -20.57
N GLY A 122 -1.90 -1.70 -19.88
CA GLY A 122 -0.65 -2.40 -20.19
C GLY A 122 0.66 -1.77 -19.72
N ASP A 123 0.68 -0.51 -19.28
CA ASP A 123 1.93 0.14 -18.84
C ASP A 123 2.02 0.33 -17.32
N PHE A 124 3.02 -0.32 -16.71
CA PHE A 124 3.27 -0.26 -15.27
C PHE A 124 3.51 1.17 -14.78
N GLN A 125 4.30 1.95 -15.53
CA GLN A 125 4.66 3.30 -15.10
C GLN A 125 3.44 4.24 -15.11
N SER A 126 2.61 4.14 -16.14
CA SER A 126 1.35 4.89 -16.24
C SER A 126 0.38 4.52 -15.11
N ILE A 127 0.22 3.23 -14.80
CA ILE A 127 -0.64 2.76 -13.71
C ILE A 127 -0.15 3.28 -12.34
N VAL A 128 1.17 3.21 -12.09
CA VAL A 128 1.77 3.71 -10.84
C VAL A 128 1.59 5.23 -10.70
N ASN A 129 1.78 5.99 -11.78
CA ASN A 129 1.59 7.44 -11.76
C ASN A 129 0.14 7.81 -11.48
N PHE A 130 -0.81 7.15 -12.14
CA PHE A 130 -2.24 7.36 -11.91
C PHE A 130 -2.62 7.04 -10.46
N PHE A 131 -2.21 5.87 -9.96
CA PHE A 131 -2.46 5.47 -8.57
C PHE A 131 -1.87 6.45 -7.56
N SER A 132 -0.62 6.87 -7.77
CA SER A 132 0.07 7.80 -6.89
C SER A 132 -0.63 9.16 -6.86
N PHE A 133 -0.99 9.70 -8.02
CA PHE A 133 -1.75 10.95 -8.12
C PHE A 133 -3.06 10.88 -7.35
N THR A 134 -3.86 9.83 -7.57
CA THR A 134 -5.13 9.61 -6.86
C THR A 134 -4.91 9.45 -5.35
N ALA A 135 -3.91 8.69 -4.92
CA ALA A 135 -3.62 8.48 -3.51
C ALA A 135 -3.23 9.80 -2.80
N TRP A 136 -2.33 10.58 -3.39
CA TRP A 136 -1.92 11.88 -2.85
C TRP A 136 -3.09 12.86 -2.76
N PHE A 137 -4.00 12.84 -3.74
CA PHE A 137 -5.21 13.63 -3.72
C PHE A 137 -6.11 13.28 -2.53
N PHE A 138 -6.40 11.98 -2.32
CA PHE A 138 -7.21 11.53 -1.18
C PHE A 138 -6.54 11.77 0.18
N TYR A 139 -5.21 11.62 0.26
CA TYR A 139 -4.46 12.00 1.45
C TYR A 139 -4.57 13.49 1.74
N GLY A 140 -4.48 14.34 0.71
CA GLY A 140 -4.72 15.78 0.82
C GLY A 140 -6.10 16.09 1.40
N ILE A 141 -7.17 15.52 0.82
CA ILE A 141 -8.55 15.71 1.32
C ILE A 141 -8.68 15.25 2.77
N THR A 142 -8.11 14.10 3.12
CA THR A 142 -8.20 13.56 4.48
C THR A 142 -7.45 14.45 5.49
N LEU A 143 -6.27 14.94 5.13
CA LEU A 143 -5.49 15.87 5.96
C LEU A 143 -6.21 17.23 6.10
N SER A 144 -6.75 17.78 5.02
CA SER A 144 -7.56 18.99 5.06
C SER A 144 -8.83 18.79 5.91
N GLY A 145 -9.50 17.65 5.79
CA GLY A 145 -10.64 17.27 6.61
C GLY A 145 -10.28 17.16 8.09
N LEU A 146 -9.11 16.61 8.41
CA LEU A 146 -8.59 16.56 9.77
C LEU A 146 -8.37 17.97 10.34
N VAL A 147 -7.77 18.87 9.57
CA VAL A 147 -7.57 20.29 9.95
C VAL A 147 -8.92 21.00 10.12
N TYR A 148 -9.85 20.80 9.19
CA TYR A 148 -11.20 21.38 9.25
C TYR A 148 -11.98 20.90 10.49
N LEU A 149 -11.96 19.60 10.77
CA LEU A 149 -12.59 19.02 11.95
C LEU A 149 -11.94 19.54 13.24
N LYS A 150 -10.62 19.81 13.18
CA LYS A 150 -9.87 20.39 14.31
C LYS A 150 -10.38 21.78 14.69
N ILE A 151 -10.74 22.60 13.68
CA ILE A 151 -11.28 23.96 13.84
C ILE A 151 -12.76 23.93 14.23
N LYS A 152 -13.58 23.12 13.54
CA LYS A 152 -15.05 23.16 13.70
C LYS A 152 -15.58 22.40 14.92
N LYS A 153 -14.91 21.32 15.34
CA LYS A 153 -15.34 20.49 16.49
C LYS A 153 -14.17 20.25 17.47
N PRO A 154 -13.75 21.28 18.21
CA PRO A 154 -12.62 21.19 19.16
C PRO A 154 -12.93 20.31 20.38
N GLU A 155 -14.20 20.14 20.76
CA GLU A 155 -14.62 19.47 22.01
C GLU A 155 -14.76 17.94 21.91
N LEU A 156 -14.57 17.35 20.73
CA LEU A 156 -14.62 15.89 20.60
C LEU A 156 -13.52 15.24 21.45
N PRO A 157 -13.82 14.18 22.23
CA PRO A 157 -12.80 13.45 22.97
C PRO A 157 -11.82 12.83 21.97
N ARG A 158 -10.56 13.29 21.97
CA ARG A 158 -9.49 12.82 21.10
C ARG A 158 -8.49 12.00 21.93
N PRO A 159 -8.54 10.65 21.88
CA PRO A 159 -7.60 9.79 22.60
C PRO A 159 -6.15 9.95 22.13
N TYR A 160 -5.96 10.49 20.92
CA TYR A 160 -4.66 10.78 20.32
C TYR A 160 -4.67 12.22 19.77
N LYS A 161 -3.75 13.05 20.24
CA LYS A 161 -3.53 14.42 19.77
C LYS A 161 -2.15 14.51 19.14
N VAL A 162 -2.09 14.67 17.82
CA VAL A 162 -0.85 15.02 17.13
C VAL A 162 -0.56 16.50 17.39
N ARG A 163 0.64 16.80 17.88
CA ARG A 163 1.14 18.17 17.99
C ARG A 163 1.41 18.66 16.58
N ILE A 164 0.56 19.56 16.07
CA ILE A 164 0.90 20.36 14.90
C ILE A 164 1.89 21.41 15.40
N THR A 165 3.18 21.17 15.19
CA THR A 165 4.20 22.17 15.49
C THR A 165 4.01 23.33 14.50
N HIS A 166 3.88 24.56 15.00
CA HIS A 166 3.87 25.84 14.27
C HIS A 166 2.59 26.42 13.64
N ILE A 167 1.43 26.38 14.33
CA ILE A 167 0.38 27.38 14.05
C ILE A 167 -0.31 27.79 15.35
N GLN A 168 0.40 28.48 16.24
CA GLN A 168 -0.14 29.44 17.23
C GLN A 168 1.03 30.27 17.78
N SER A 169 1.26 31.42 17.16
CA SER A 169 1.69 32.66 17.83
C SER A 169 0.73 33.74 17.37
#